data_AF-A0A929YNA2-F1
#
_entry.id   AF-A0A929YNA2-F1
#
_cell.length_a   1.000
_cell.length_b   1.000
_cell.length_c   1.000
_cell.angle_alpha   90.00
_cell.angle_beta   90.00
_cell.angle_gamma   90.00
#
_symmetry.space_group_name_H-M   'P 1'
#
loop_
_entity.id
_entity.type
_entity.pdbx_description
1 polymer ?
#
loop_
_entity_poly.entity_id
_entity_poly.type
_entity_poly.pdbx_seq_one_letter_code
_entity_poly.pdbx_strand_id
1 'polypeptide(L)' 'MLLYHGSNTDIKAINPAMCRPYKDFGQGFYLTAMEEQAKKMADRVARIYG' A
#
# COMPACT_ATOMS: atom_id res chain seq x y z
N MET A 1 -15.36 8.11 5.11
CA MET A 1 -14.01 8.67 5.28
C MET A 1 -13.18 8.24 4.10
N LEU A 2 -12.44 9.15 3.46
CA LEU A 2 -11.52 8.83 2.36
C LEU A 2 -10.19 8.34 2.95
N LEU A 3 -9.65 7.26 2.37
CA LEU A 3 -8.41 6.61 2.83
C LEU A 3 -7.48 6.36 1.64
N TYR A 4 -6.19 6.31 1.92
CA TYR A 4 -5.13 6.22 0.92
C TYR A 4 -4.23 5.02 1.15
N HIS A 5 -3.80 4.38 0.06
CA HIS A 5 -2.82 3.31 0.06
C HIS A 5 -1.61 3.70 -0.77
N GLY A 6 -0.40 3.54 -0.21
CA GLY A 6 0.84 3.73 -0.95
C GLY A 6 1.25 2.43 -1.65
N SER A 7 1.30 2.44 -2.99
CA SER A 7 1.70 1.31 -3.82
C SER A 7 2.82 1.72 -4.78
N ASN A 8 3.75 0.82 -5.07
CA ASN A 8 4.77 0.99 -6.11
C ASN A 8 4.32 0.47 -7.48
N THR A 9 3.06 0.06 -7.60
CA THR A 9 2.46 -0.46 -8.83
C THR A 9 1.00 -0.02 -8.95
N ASP A 10 0.51 0.07 -10.18
CA ASP A 10 -0.89 0.40 -10.44
C ASP A 10 -1.83 -0.72 -10.00
N ILE A 11 -2.84 -0.37 -9.22
CA ILE A 11 -3.86 -1.30 -8.72
C ILE A 11 -5.10 -1.17 -9.61
N LYS A 12 -5.27 -2.11 -10.54
CA LYS A 12 -6.44 -2.15 -11.44
C LYS A 12 -7.70 -2.69 -10.78
N ALA A 13 -7.54 -3.58 -9.80
CA ALA A 13 -8.61 -4.20 -9.05
C ALA A 13 -8.16 -4.52 -7.62
N ILE A 14 -9.09 -4.48 -6.68
CA ILE A 14 -8.83 -4.83 -5.28
C ILE A 14 -8.63 -6.34 -5.20
N ASN A 15 -7.42 -6.77 -4.87
CA ASN A 15 -7.09 -8.18 -4.64
C ASN A 15 -6.10 -8.32 -3.47
N PRO A 16 -6.56 -8.68 -2.26
CA PRO A 16 -5.70 -8.88 -1.10
C PRO A 16 -4.61 -9.94 -1.30
N ALA A 17 -4.82 -10.93 -2.19
CA ALA A 17 -3.82 -11.95 -2.48
C ALA A 17 -2.55 -11.39 -3.15
N MET A 18 -2.64 -10.19 -3.75
CA MET A 18 -1.50 -9.46 -4.31
C MET A 18 -0.71 -8.67 -3.26
N CYS A 19 -1.27 -8.53 -2.04
CA CYS A 19 -0.58 -7.85 -0.95
C CYS A 19 0.46 -8.76 -0.32
N ARG A 20 1.48 -8.17 0.31
CA ARG A 20 2.50 -8.93 1.03
C ARG A 20 1.90 -9.71 2.21
N PRO A 21 2.22 -10.99 2.36
CA PRO A 21 1.78 -11.78 3.51
C PRO A 21 2.57 -11.41 4.78
N TYR A 22 2.10 -11.92 5.92
CA TYR A 22 2.80 -11.89 7.21
C TYR A 22 3.11 -10.49 7.77
N LYS A 23 2.25 -9.51 7.51
CA LYS A 23 2.30 -8.24 8.25
C LYS A 23 1.53 -8.35 9.56
N ASP A 24 1.64 -7.34 10.42
CA ASP A 24 1.04 -7.31 11.76
C ASP A 24 -0.47 -7.63 11.78
N PHE A 25 -1.19 -7.28 10.71
CA PHE A 25 -2.62 -7.50 10.54
C PHE A 25 -2.94 -8.48 9.40
N GLY A 26 -2.00 -9.35 9.07
CA GLY A 26 -2.14 -10.34 8.01
C GLY A 26 -1.80 -9.80 6.62
N GLN A 27 -2.68 -10.05 5.66
CA GLN A 27 -2.48 -9.75 4.24
C GLN A 27 -3.59 -8.83 3.72
N GLY A 28 -3.22 -7.63 3.28
CA GLY A 28 -4.18 -6.67 2.74
C GLY A 28 -3.58 -5.29 2.47
N PHE A 29 -4.45 -4.37 2.05
CA PHE A 29 -4.10 -2.97 1.83
C PHE A 29 -3.97 -2.24 3.17
N TYR A 30 -2.79 -1.69 3.42
CA TYR A 30 -2.54 -0.83 4.57
C TYR A 30 -2.93 0.59 4.19
N LEU A 31 -3.87 1.16 4.95
CA LEU A 31 -4.51 2.43 4.65
C LEU A 31 -4.14 3.50 5.67
N THR A 32 -4.15 4.76 5.24
CA THR A 32 -4.01 5.93 6.10
C THR A 32 -4.97 7.02 5.66
N ALA A 33 -5.41 7.87 6.59
CA ALA A 33 -6.19 9.07 6.27
C ALA A 33 -5.30 10.22 5.73
N MET A 34 -3.97 10.10 5.85
CA MET A 34 -3.01 11.13 5.41
C MET A 34 -2.45 10.78 4.03
N GLU A 35 -2.89 11.49 2.99
CA GLU A 35 -2.43 11.27 1.61
C GLU A 35 -0.90 11.35 1.48
N GLU A 36 -0.28 12.32 2.15
CA GLU A 36 1.18 12.52 2.14
C GLU A 36 1.94 11.30 2.70
N GLN A 37 1.38 10.63 3.72
CA GLN A 37 1.96 9.42 4.28
C GLN A 37 1.89 8.26 3.28
N ALA A 38 0.78 8.15 2.53
CA ALA A 38 0.63 7.14 1.47
C ALA A 38 1.64 7.37 0.33
N LYS A 39 1.86 8.62 -0.10
CA LYS A 39 2.88 8.98 -1.11
C LYS A 39 4.28 8.60 -0.67
N LYS A 40 4.69 8.99 0.55
CA LYS A 40 5.99 8.61 1.13
C LYS A 40 6.17 7.09 1.22
N MET A 41 5.10 6.35 1.52
CA MET A 41 5.13 4.89 1.52
C MET A 41 5.34 4.33 0.11
N ALA A 42 4.63 4.85 -0.90
CA ALA A 42 4.79 4.45 -2.30
C ALA A 42 6.25 4.66 -2.75
N ASP A 43 6.81 5.85 -2.53
CA ASP A 43 8.20 6.17 -2.89
C ASP A 43 9.21 5.26 -2.19
N ARG A 44 8.98 4.97 -0.91
CA ARG A 44 9.85 4.06 -0.14
C ARG A 44 9.78 2.65 -0.68
N VAL A 45 8.58 2.13 -0.94
CA VAL A 45 8.40 0.76 -1.45
C VAL A 45 8.99 0.65 -2.86
N ALA A 46 8.79 1.65 -3.71
CA ALA A 46 9.41 1.72 -5.04
C ALA A 46 10.94 1.70 -4.95
N ARG A 47 11.56 2.42 -4.01
CA ARG A 47 13.01 2.37 -3.80
C ARG A 47 13.54 1.01 -3.33
N ILE A 48 12.73 0.21 -2.64
CA ILE A 48 13.17 -1.08 -2.10
C ILE A 48 12.95 -2.22 -3.12
N TYR A 49 11.89 -2.13 -3.93
CA TYR A 49 11.40 -3.24 -4.75
C TYR A 49 11.15 -2.91 -6.22
N GLY A 50 11.29 -1.65 -6.61
CA GLY A 50 11.24 -1.20 -8.01
C GLY A 50 12.54 -1.43 -8.74
#